data_AF-A0A5A9ZK96-F1
#
_entry.id   AF-A0A5A9ZK96-F1
#
_cell.length_a   1.000
_cell.length_b   1.000
_cell.length_c   1.000
_cell.angle_alpha   90.00
_cell.angle_beta   90.00
_cell.angle_gamma   90.00
#
_symmetry.space_group_name_H-M   'P 1'
#
loop_
_entity.id
_entity.type
_entity.pdbx_description
1 polymer ?
#
loop_
_entity_poly.entity_id
_entity_poly.type
_entity_poly.pdbx_seq_one_letter_code
_entity_poly.pdbx_strand_id
1 'polypeptide(L)'
;MLFLAGLMGMVLVGASVFVGIEPDEEDEAGPAEAGDEREAQARSLGDILQGGDGDDAITGGDNTDQVHGGAGNDSISGGGDDDVLHGGDGDDAVAGDAGDDEIHGGYGADTLIGGAGDDLAFGHPDDDVMAGGDGDDTLHGGTGDDVLIGGAGEDALHGYLGDDTLIGGAGEDTLFGGWGDDLLIGPEPEGEDAARDYLNGGHGADTIVAGPGDIVTAGEGADLVAAAGWGAESVAAQVLDFDAAEDMIVVLYDDSAGDMPPELALERDDDDDTLMHVLADGARVMAVSGGAGLMLGDIQLVPESASGLLG
;
A
#
# COMPACT_ATOMS: atom_id res chain seq x y z
N MET A 1 -56.11 -12.16 -39.70
CA MET A 1 -55.34 -11.14 -40.44
C MET A 1 -55.03 -10.05 -39.41
N LEU A 2 -53.79 -9.88 -38.89
CA LEU A 2 -52.46 -9.87 -39.55
C LEU A 2 -52.45 -8.75 -40.61
N PHE A 3 -51.61 -7.71 -40.66
CA PHE A 3 -50.30 -7.29 -40.08
C PHE A 3 -50.35 -5.74 -39.78
N LEU A 4 -49.35 -4.99 -39.26
CA LEU A 4 -48.22 -5.15 -38.30
C LEU A 4 -47.43 -3.80 -38.26
N ALA A 5 -46.74 -3.49 -37.13
CA ALA A 5 -45.58 -2.58 -36.99
C ALA A 5 -45.76 -1.04 -37.04
N GLY A 6 -44.93 -0.37 -36.22
CA GLY A 6 -44.84 1.09 -36.06
C GLY A 6 -43.85 1.48 -34.95
N LEU A 7 -42.62 0.96 -35.00
CA LEU A 7 -41.57 1.24 -34.02
C LEU A 7 -40.82 2.53 -34.40
N MET A 8 -40.85 3.53 -33.52
CA MET A 8 -39.90 4.64 -33.40
C MET A 8 -39.84 4.93 -31.89
N GLY A 9 -38.70 4.85 -31.20
CA GLY A 9 -37.35 5.14 -31.68
C GLY A 9 -36.97 6.53 -31.19
N MET A 10 -36.86 6.68 -29.87
CA MET A 10 -36.44 7.91 -29.22
C MET A 10 -35.08 7.63 -28.60
N VAL A 11 -34.07 8.33 -29.13
CA VAL A 11 -32.68 8.23 -28.68
C VAL A 11 -32.56 8.97 -27.36
N LEU A 12 -32.11 8.30 -26.30
CA LEU A 12 -31.52 8.98 -25.17
C LEU A 12 -30.14 9.48 -25.64
N VAL A 13 -29.95 10.79 -25.65
CA VAL A 13 -28.63 11.41 -25.81
C VAL A 13 -28.22 11.84 -24.41
N GLY A 14 -27.01 11.47 -23.99
CA GLY A 14 -26.51 11.74 -22.64
C GLY A 14 -26.68 13.21 -22.25
N ALA A 15 -27.19 13.43 -21.04
CA ALA A 15 -27.24 14.72 -20.41
C ALA A 15 -26.20 14.71 -19.29
N SER A 16 -25.01 15.26 -19.55
CA SER A 16 -24.05 15.56 -18.49
C SER A 16 -24.72 16.50 -17.49
N VAL A 17 -24.91 16.06 -16.25
CA VAL A 17 -25.52 16.87 -15.20
C VAL A 17 -24.42 17.70 -14.55
N PHE A 18 -24.24 18.92 -15.04
CA PHE A 18 -23.38 19.90 -14.39
C PHE A 18 -24.15 20.56 -13.24
N VAL A 19 -23.87 20.20 -11.99
CA VAL A 19 -24.40 20.89 -10.81
C VAL A 19 -23.52 22.11 -10.51
N GLY A 20 -23.74 23.19 -11.27
CA GLY A 20 -23.16 24.49 -10.96
C GLY A 20 -24.13 25.31 -10.10
N ILE A 21 -23.76 25.59 -8.85
CA ILE A 21 -24.50 26.55 -8.00
C ILE A 21 -24.00 27.97 -8.34
N GLU A 22 -24.86 28.79 -8.95
CA GLU A 22 -24.58 30.22 -9.16
C GLU A 22 -24.81 31.01 -7.85
N PRO A 23 -23.98 32.03 -7.53
CA PRO A 23 -24.18 32.86 -6.35
C PRO A 23 -25.31 33.90 -6.58
N ASP A 24 -26.33 33.87 -5.72
CA ASP A 24 -27.50 34.76 -5.80
C ASP A 24 -27.13 36.27 -5.65
N GLU A 25 -27.76 37.12 -6.47
CA GLU A 25 -27.55 38.58 -6.47
C GLU A 25 -28.17 39.30 -5.26
N GLU A 26 -27.59 40.46 -4.90
CA GLU A 26 -28.00 41.32 -3.78
C GLU A 26 -29.45 41.85 -3.91
N ASP A 27 -30.27 41.73 -2.85
CA ASP A 27 -31.54 42.47 -2.70
C ASP A 27 -31.54 43.39 -1.47
N GLU A 28 -32.22 44.54 -1.56
CA GLU A 28 -31.89 45.73 -0.77
C GLU A 28 -32.34 45.73 0.70
N ALA A 29 -31.52 46.36 1.55
CA ALA A 29 -31.68 46.39 3.00
C ALA A 29 -32.87 47.21 3.53
N GLY A 30 -33.73 46.55 4.33
CA GLY A 30 -34.65 47.17 5.30
C GLY A 30 -34.12 47.05 6.74
N PRO A 31 -34.43 47.99 7.65
CA PRO A 31 -33.71 48.09 8.94
C PRO A 31 -34.16 47.08 9.99
N ALA A 32 -33.16 46.61 10.75
CA ALA A 32 -33.24 45.55 11.76
C ALA A 32 -34.32 45.71 12.84
N GLU A 33 -35.00 44.59 13.15
CA GLU A 33 -35.33 44.25 14.54
C GLU A 33 -34.33 43.20 15.04
N ALA A 34 -33.81 43.39 16.25
CA ALA A 34 -32.79 42.55 16.84
C ALA A 34 -33.39 41.42 17.69
N GLY A 35 -32.76 40.25 17.71
CA GLY A 35 -32.97 39.27 18.78
C GLY A 35 -33.26 37.83 18.38
N ASP A 36 -32.55 37.26 17.41
CA ASP A 36 -32.25 35.81 17.45
C ASP A 36 -30.78 35.65 17.01
N GLU A 37 -29.87 35.58 17.99
CA GLU A 37 -28.43 35.29 17.80
C GLU A 37 -28.23 33.80 17.46
N ARG A 38 -29.04 33.29 16.52
CA ARG A 38 -28.78 32.06 15.77
C ARG A 38 -27.96 32.43 14.54
N GLU A 39 -26.85 33.12 14.77
CA GLU A 39 -25.80 33.27 13.77
C GLU A 39 -25.28 31.88 13.44
N ALA A 40 -25.86 31.30 12.39
CA ALA A 40 -25.15 30.67 11.29
C ALA A 40 -23.84 29.94 11.64
N GLN A 41 -23.85 29.12 12.69
CA GLN A 41 -22.97 27.97 12.83
C GLN A 41 -23.47 26.79 11.98
N ALA A 42 -23.97 27.10 10.79
CA ALA A 42 -23.62 26.30 9.64
C ALA A 42 -22.11 26.53 9.43
N ARG A 43 -21.30 25.76 10.17
CA ARG A 43 -20.12 25.16 9.55
C ARG A 43 -20.62 24.60 8.22
N SER A 44 -19.89 24.81 7.13
CA SER A 44 -20.25 24.14 5.89
C SER A 44 -20.37 22.66 6.24
N LEU A 45 -21.54 22.11 6.01
CA LEU A 45 -21.80 20.71 6.31
C LEU A 45 -21.35 19.98 5.06
N GLY A 46 -20.61 18.90 5.25
CA GLY A 46 -20.34 17.95 4.18
C GLY A 46 -21.55 17.68 3.31
N ASP A 47 -21.31 17.70 2.02
CA ASP A 47 -22.24 17.28 1.00
C ASP A 47 -22.33 15.74 0.96
N ILE A 48 -23.41 15.26 0.34
CA ILE A 48 -23.61 13.85 0.03
C ILE A 48 -23.81 13.77 -1.48
N LEU A 49 -22.81 13.22 -2.16
CA LEU A 49 -22.72 13.17 -3.61
C LEU A 49 -22.96 11.73 -4.11
N GLN A 50 -23.62 11.62 -5.26
CA GLN A 50 -24.01 10.34 -5.87
C GLN A 50 -23.95 10.47 -7.40
N GLY A 51 -23.18 9.62 -8.07
CA GLY A 51 -23.18 9.47 -9.53
C GLY A 51 -24.43 8.72 -10.01
N GLY A 52 -24.38 7.39 -9.93
CA GLY A 52 -25.52 6.50 -10.16
C GLY A 52 -25.23 5.37 -11.14
N ASP A 53 -25.76 5.48 -12.38
CA ASP A 53 -25.57 4.51 -13.46
C ASP A 53 -24.75 5.17 -14.60
N GLY A 54 -23.55 4.65 -14.86
CA GLY A 54 -22.62 5.03 -15.92
C GLY A 54 -21.47 5.92 -15.44
N ASP A 55 -20.37 5.91 -16.20
CA ASP A 55 -19.10 6.61 -15.92
C ASP A 55 -19.31 8.10 -15.52
N ASP A 56 -19.17 8.40 -14.23
CA ASP A 56 -19.38 9.72 -13.63
C ASP A 56 -18.05 10.39 -13.21
N ALA A 57 -18.10 11.70 -12.97
CA ALA A 57 -16.96 12.49 -12.50
C ALA A 57 -17.42 13.41 -11.37
N ILE A 58 -16.90 13.16 -10.16
CA ILE A 58 -17.39 13.75 -8.90
C ILE A 58 -16.21 14.42 -8.17
N THR A 59 -16.50 15.53 -7.51
CA THR A 59 -15.56 16.25 -6.65
C THR A 59 -16.33 16.71 -5.42
N GLY A 60 -15.83 16.41 -4.23
CA GLY A 60 -16.36 16.92 -2.95
C GLY A 60 -16.11 18.43 -2.82
N GLY A 61 -14.90 18.79 -2.42
CA GLY A 61 -14.40 20.16 -2.45
C GLY A 61 -13.57 20.53 -1.22
N ASP A 62 -14.16 21.34 -0.35
CA ASP A 62 -13.67 21.56 1.02
C ASP A 62 -14.74 20.96 1.96
N ASN A 63 -14.36 20.56 3.19
CA ASN A 63 -15.17 19.96 4.27
C ASN A 63 -15.55 18.49 4.05
N THR A 64 -15.44 17.67 5.11
CA THR A 64 -15.86 16.25 5.22
C THR A 64 -17.14 15.86 4.47
N ASP A 65 -16.97 15.31 3.27
CA ASP A 65 -18.00 14.89 2.33
C ASP A 65 -18.27 13.37 2.38
N GLN A 66 -19.37 12.95 1.74
CA GLN A 66 -19.70 11.54 1.50
C GLN A 66 -20.00 11.33 0.01
N VAL A 67 -19.08 10.68 -0.71
CA VAL A 67 -19.17 10.49 -2.15
C VAL A 67 -19.43 9.02 -2.50
N HIS A 68 -20.36 8.77 -3.41
CA HIS A 68 -20.62 7.45 -3.96
C HIS A 68 -20.67 7.55 -5.49
N GLY A 69 -19.80 6.85 -6.21
CA GLY A 69 -19.85 6.70 -7.66
C GLY A 69 -21.14 5.98 -8.07
N GLY A 70 -21.11 4.64 -7.99
CA GLY A 70 -22.29 3.81 -8.14
C GLY A 70 -22.03 2.57 -8.97
N ALA A 71 -22.23 2.67 -10.29
CA ALA A 71 -22.02 1.58 -11.23
C ALA A 71 -21.64 2.11 -12.61
N GLY A 72 -20.43 1.86 -13.06
CA GLY A 72 -19.75 2.60 -14.12
C GLY A 72 -18.29 2.77 -13.73
N ASN A 73 -17.44 3.22 -14.66
CA ASN A 73 -16.04 3.51 -14.33
C ASN A 73 -15.92 4.98 -13.92
N ASP A 74 -15.96 5.23 -12.62
CA ASP A 74 -16.14 6.55 -12.02
C ASP A 74 -14.80 7.23 -11.69
N SER A 75 -14.80 8.56 -11.62
CA SER A 75 -13.65 9.37 -11.21
C SER A 75 -14.06 10.28 -10.06
N ILE A 76 -13.48 10.05 -8.88
CA ILE A 76 -13.84 10.69 -7.62
C ILE A 76 -12.61 11.41 -7.04
N SER A 77 -12.82 12.61 -6.54
CA SER A 77 -11.87 13.38 -5.71
C SER A 77 -12.64 13.88 -4.49
N GLY A 78 -12.11 13.62 -3.29
CA GLY A 78 -12.64 14.16 -2.04
C GLY A 78 -12.39 15.66 -1.97
N GLY A 79 -11.14 16.01 -1.64
CA GLY A 79 -10.54 17.30 -1.94
C GLY A 79 -9.88 17.99 -0.76
N GLY A 80 -10.50 17.99 0.41
CA GLY A 80 -10.02 18.79 1.54
C GLY A 80 -10.85 18.68 2.82
N ASP A 81 -10.19 18.35 3.93
CA ASP A 81 -10.77 17.82 5.18
C ASP A 81 -11.23 16.35 5.03
N ASP A 82 -11.32 15.62 6.15
CA ASP A 82 -11.52 14.16 6.24
C ASP A 82 -12.81 13.66 5.52
N ASP A 83 -12.70 12.91 4.43
CA ASP A 83 -13.80 12.48 3.55
C ASP A 83 -14.16 10.98 3.63
N VAL A 84 -15.32 10.58 3.10
CA VAL A 84 -15.69 9.16 2.90
C VAL A 84 -16.10 8.91 1.45
N LEU A 85 -15.31 8.09 0.75
CA LEU A 85 -15.39 7.89 -0.71
C LEU A 85 -15.67 6.43 -1.05
N HIS A 86 -16.66 6.20 -1.91
CA HIS A 86 -16.99 4.88 -2.46
C HIS A 86 -17.02 4.92 -3.99
N GLY A 87 -16.24 4.07 -4.65
CA GLY A 87 -16.35 3.80 -6.09
C GLY A 87 -17.68 3.12 -6.42
N GLY A 88 -17.70 1.79 -6.38
CA GLY A 88 -18.92 1.00 -6.56
C GLY A 88 -18.72 -0.27 -7.41
N ASP A 89 -19.53 -0.41 -8.47
CA ASP A 89 -19.42 -1.49 -9.47
C ASP A 89 -18.73 -0.95 -10.75
N GLY A 90 -17.41 -1.10 -10.91
CA GLY A 90 -16.65 -0.63 -12.08
C GLY A 90 -15.14 -0.65 -11.86
N ASP A 91 -14.34 -0.26 -12.87
CA ASP A 91 -12.92 0.04 -12.64
C ASP A 91 -12.81 1.55 -12.37
N ASP A 92 -12.75 1.92 -11.10
CA ASP A 92 -12.88 3.28 -10.57
C ASP A 92 -11.53 3.95 -10.28
N ALA A 93 -11.52 5.28 -10.25
CA ALA A 93 -10.36 6.09 -9.89
C ALA A 93 -10.74 7.08 -8.78
N VAL A 94 -10.30 6.81 -7.55
CA VAL A 94 -10.68 7.54 -6.34
C VAL A 94 -9.45 8.18 -5.69
N ALA A 95 -9.53 9.48 -5.41
CA ALA A 95 -8.52 10.23 -4.67
C ALA A 95 -9.16 10.89 -3.43
N GLY A 96 -8.55 10.74 -2.25
CA GLY A 96 -8.89 11.50 -1.04
C GLY A 96 -8.46 12.98 -1.17
N ASP A 97 -7.23 13.16 -1.65
CA ASP A 97 -6.49 14.41 -1.82
C ASP A 97 -5.86 14.97 -0.53
N ALA A 98 -6.64 15.39 0.48
CA ALA A 98 -6.09 16.04 1.68
C ALA A 98 -7.03 16.04 2.90
N GLY A 99 -6.84 15.09 3.81
CA GLY A 99 -7.68 14.81 4.97
C GLY A 99 -7.28 13.45 5.53
N ASP A 100 -7.89 13.03 6.63
CA ASP A 100 -7.77 11.63 7.08
C ASP A 100 -8.92 10.82 6.43
N ASP A 101 -8.75 10.31 5.20
CA ASP A 101 -9.85 9.87 4.33
C ASP A 101 -10.20 8.37 4.44
N GLU A 102 -11.49 8.00 4.35
CA GLU A 102 -11.97 6.60 4.28
C GLU A 102 -12.40 6.25 2.83
N ILE A 103 -11.59 5.43 2.14
CA ILE A 103 -11.75 5.09 0.73
C ILE A 103 -12.15 3.63 0.54
N HIS A 104 -13.13 3.38 -0.32
CA HIS A 104 -13.50 2.04 -0.78
C HIS A 104 -13.60 2.00 -2.30
N GLY A 105 -12.91 1.06 -2.94
CA GLY A 105 -13.07 0.72 -4.36
C GLY A 105 -14.44 0.09 -4.62
N GLY A 106 -14.50 -1.24 -4.64
CA GLY A 106 -15.77 -1.98 -4.57
C GLY A 106 -15.78 -3.31 -5.31
N TYR A 107 -15.93 -3.25 -6.63
CA TYR A 107 -15.95 -4.40 -7.55
C TYR A 107 -15.41 -3.99 -8.92
N GLY A 108 -14.15 -4.31 -9.17
CA GLY A 108 -13.45 -4.04 -10.42
C GLY A 108 -11.97 -3.77 -10.14
N ALA A 109 -11.21 -3.37 -11.15
CA ALA A 109 -9.78 -3.11 -10.97
C ALA A 109 -9.56 -1.63 -10.65
N ASP A 110 -9.63 -1.28 -9.37
CA ASP A 110 -9.71 0.11 -8.92
C ASP A 110 -8.32 0.76 -8.77
N THR A 111 -8.30 2.09 -8.79
CA THR A 111 -7.13 2.90 -8.45
C THR A 111 -7.48 3.86 -7.33
N LEU A 112 -6.95 3.57 -6.14
CA LEU A 112 -7.23 4.29 -4.91
C LEU A 112 -5.98 5.06 -4.46
N ILE A 113 -6.14 6.35 -4.17
CA ILE A 113 -5.07 7.23 -3.68
C ILE A 113 -5.63 7.94 -2.46
N GLY A 114 -4.98 7.83 -1.30
CA GLY A 114 -5.28 8.64 -0.13
C GLY A 114 -4.92 10.10 -0.40
N GLY A 115 -3.74 10.51 0.04
CA GLY A 115 -3.07 11.70 -0.43
C GLY A 115 -2.17 12.33 0.61
N ALA A 116 -2.78 13.00 1.59
CA ALA A 116 -2.06 13.70 2.65
C ALA A 116 -2.92 13.82 3.92
N GLY A 117 -2.59 12.99 4.90
CA GLY A 117 -3.34 12.73 6.13
C GLY A 117 -3.25 11.24 6.46
N ASP A 118 -3.82 10.80 7.58
CA ASP A 118 -3.72 9.40 8.00
C ASP A 118 -4.87 8.59 7.36
N ASP A 119 -4.66 8.03 6.16
CA ASP A 119 -5.72 7.48 5.30
C ASP A 119 -6.08 6.01 5.57
N LEU A 120 -7.33 5.63 5.29
CA LEU A 120 -7.83 4.25 5.38
C LEU A 120 -8.48 3.81 4.06
N ALA A 121 -7.82 2.94 3.30
CA ALA A 121 -8.33 2.47 2.00
C ALA A 121 -8.61 0.96 1.97
N PHE A 122 -9.66 0.59 1.23
CA PHE A 122 -10.06 -0.80 0.95
C PHE A 122 -10.27 -1.00 -0.57
N GLY A 123 -9.50 -1.88 -1.20
CA GLY A 123 -9.71 -2.32 -2.59
C GLY A 123 -11.03 -3.07 -2.76
N HIS A 124 -11.13 -4.21 -2.05
CA HIS A 124 -12.21 -5.23 -2.07
C HIS A 124 -11.87 -6.40 -3.05
N PRO A 125 -12.78 -6.99 -3.86
CA PRO A 125 -12.38 -7.95 -4.90
C PRO A 125 -11.97 -7.36 -6.25
N ASP A 126 -11.19 -8.19 -6.97
CA ASP A 126 -10.53 -7.96 -8.26
C ASP A 126 -9.18 -7.20 -8.06
N ASP A 127 -8.37 -7.02 -9.11
CA ASP A 127 -6.93 -6.66 -8.98
C ASP A 127 -6.74 -5.13 -8.82
N ASP A 128 -6.43 -4.66 -7.61
CA ASP A 128 -6.45 -3.23 -7.25
C ASP A 128 -5.06 -2.55 -7.22
N VAL A 129 -5.03 -1.23 -7.37
CA VAL A 129 -3.83 -0.38 -7.18
C VAL A 129 -4.11 0.70 -6.14
N MET A 130 -3.38 0.64 -5.02
CA MET A 130 -3.58 1.48 -3.85
C MET A 130 -2.30 2.25 -3.49
N ALA A 131 -2.44 3.54 -3.23
CA ALA A 131 -1.39 4.37 -2.64
C ALA A 131 -1.96 5.13 -1.43
N GLY A 132 -1.23 5.14 -0.31
CA GLY A 132 -1.51 6.00 0.84
C GLY A 132 -1.12 7.44 0.50
N GLY A 133 0.04 7.89 0.96
CA GLY A 133 0.66 9.13 0.52
C GLY A 133 1.65 9.72 1.52
N ASP A 134 1.31 10.89 2.04
CA ASP A 134 2.00 11.56 3.16
C ASP A 134 1.13 11.37 4.44
N GLY A 135 1.42 10.39 5.31
CA GLY A 135 0.65 10.13 6.54
C GLY A 135 0.89 8.72 7.10
N ASP A 136 0.31 8.40 8.26
CA ASP A 136 0.39 7.04 8.85
C ASP A 136 -0.78 6.17 8.30
N ASP A 137 -0.60 5.59 7.10
CA ASP A 137 -1.71 5.04 6.30
C ASP A 137 -2.08 3.59 6.63
N THR A 138 -3.33 3.18 6.33
CA THR A 138 -3.77 1.78 6.42
C THR A 138 -4.43 1.32 5.12
N LEU A 139 -3.78 0.37 4.42
CA LEU A 139 -4.21 -0.14 3.13
C LEU A 139 -4.61 -1.62 3.21
N HIS A 140 -5.79 -1.92 2.69
CA HIS A 140 -6.36 -3.27 2.61
C HIS A 140 -6.69 -3.59 1.15
N GLY A 141 -5.95 -4.50 0.51
CA GLY A 141 -6.24 -4.98 -0.85
C GLY A 141 -7.56 -5.74 -0.89
N GLY A 142 -7.50 -7.05 -0.68
CA GLY A 142 -8.68 -7.84 -0.33
C GLY A 142 -8.71 -9.21 -0.97
N THR A 143 -9.13 -9.27 -2.24
CA THR A 143 -9.06 -10.50 -3.05
C THR A 143 -8.78 -10.20 -4.52
N GLY A 144 -7.52 -10.30 -4.92
CA GLY A 144 -7.02 -9.93 -6.24
C GLY A 144 -5.49 -10.02 -6.20
N ASP A 145 -4.82 -9.86 -7.34
CA ASP A 145 -3.37 -9.70 -7.34
C ASP A 145 -3.03 -8.20 -7.14
N ASP A 146 -3.05 -7.72 -5.89
CA ASP A 146 -3.12 -6.29 -5.56
C ASP A 146 -1.75 -5.59 -5.51
N VAL A 147 -1.73 -4.26 -5.71
CA VAL A 147 -0.53 -3.42 -5.55
C VAL A 147 -0.75 -2.33 -4.51
N LEU A 148 -0.13 -2.48 -3.34
CA LEU A 148 -0.23 -1.56 -2.22
C LEU A 148 1.09 -0.79 -2.04
N ILE A 149 1.02 0.53 -1.96
CA ILE A 149 2.14 1.43 -1.69
C ILE A 149 1.76 2.32 -0.51
N GLY A 150 2.46 2.25 0.62
CA GLY A 150 2.23 3.15 1.75
C GLY A 150 2.59 4.58 1.37
N GLY A 151 3.87 4.93 1.57
CA GLY A 151 4.43 6.17 1.10
C GLY A 151 5.42 6.75 2.09
N ALA A 152 4.95 7.64 2.95
CA ALA A 152 5.75 8.38 3.92
C ALA A 152 5.01 8.58 5.26
N GLY A 153 5.08 7.57 6.12
CA GLY A 153 4.66 7.57 7.52
C GLY A 153 4.84 6.18 8.13
N GLU A 154 4.21 5.88 9.27
CA GLU A 154 4.23 4.53 9.86
C GLU A 154 3.08 3.67 9.27
N ASP A 155 3.28 3.11 8.07
CA ASP A 155 2.20 2.53 7.25
C ASP A 155 1.82 1.07 7.62
N ALA A 156 0.56 0.69 7.40
CA ALA A 156 0.02 -0.65 7.63
C ALA A 156 -0.63 -1.25 6.37
N LEU A 157 0.07 -2.16 5.70
CA LEU A 157 -0.34 -2.77 4.43
C LEU A 157 -0.78 -4.23 4.61
N HIS A 158 -1.92 -4.59 4.03
CA HIS A 158 -2.53 -5.92 4.07
C HIS A 158 -3.04 -6.34 2.69
N GLY A 159 -2.37 -7.28 2.01
CA GLY A 159 -2.81 -7.82 0.71
C GLY A 159 -4.03 -8.75 0.81
N TYR A 160 -3.92 -9.75 1.68
CA TYR A 160 -4.91 -10.78 2.05
C TYR A 160 -4.98 -12.06 1.19
N LEU A 161 -5.48 -11.99 -0.06
CA LEU A 161 -5.78 -13.17 -0.90
C LEU A 161 -5.48 -12.91 -2.39
N GLY A 162 -4.30 -13.31 -2.85
CA GLY A 162 -3.84 -13.24 -4.23
C GLY A 162 -2.33 -13.07 -4.24
N ASP A 163 -1.71 -12.97 -5.42
CA ASP A 163 -0.26 -12.82 -5.52
C ASP A 163 0.11 -11.31 -5.40
N ASP A 164 0.17 -10.79 -4.18
CA ASP A 164 0.17 -9.35 -3.88
C ASP A 164 1.55 -8.68 -3.96
N THR A 165 1.60 -7.36 -4.21
CA THR A 165 2.81 -6.53 -4.16
C THR A 165 2.66 -5.39 -3.15
N LEU A 166 3.39 -5.46 -2.05
CA LEU A 166 3.38 -4.47 -0.97
C LEU A 166 4.71 -3.71 -0.92
N ILE A 167 4.63 -2.38 -0.91
CA ILE A 167 5.77 -1.47 -0.75
C ILE A 167 5.45 -0.53 0.42
N GLY A 168 6.23 -0.58 1.50
CA GLY A 168 6.08 0.34 2.63
C GLY A 168 6.48 1.75 2.21
N GLY A 169 7.78 2.05 2.28
CA GLY A 169 8.36 3.26 1.73
C GLY A 169 9.32 3.92 2.72
N ALA A 170 8.80 4.90 3.46
CA ALA A 170 9.59 5.79 4.30
C ALA A 170 8.99 6.01 5.70
N GLY A 171 8.99 4.97 6.53
CA GLY A 171 8.78 5.04 7.99
C GLY A 171 8.96 3.68 8.65
N GLU A 172 8.41 3.45 9.85
CA GLU A 172 8.44 2.12 10.49
C GLU A 172 7.21 1.31 10.03
N ASP A 173 7.32 0.66 8.87
CA ASP A 173 6.16 0.09 8.17
C ASP A 173 5.79 -1.33 8.64
N THR A 174 4.54 -1.72 8.44
CA THR A 174 4.03 -3.06 8.75
C THR A 174 3.33 -3.68 7.54
N LEU A 175 3.99 -4.64 6.89
CA LEU A 175 3.51 -5.32 5.68
C LEU A 175 3.10 -6.76 5.97
N PHE A 176 1.89 -7.14 5.57
CA PHE A 176 1.39 -8.52 5.55
C PHE A 176 0.91 -8.87 4.14
N GLY A 177 1.54 -9.83 3.46
CA GLY A 177 1.06 -10.37 2.19
C GLY A 177 -0.26 -11.12 2.41
N GLY A 178 -0.19 -12.42 2.71
CA GLY A 178 -1.28 -13.16 3.33
C GLY A 178 -1.45 -14.57 2.79
N TRP A 179 -1.99 -14.68 1.58
CA TRP A 179 -2.22 -15.94 0.86
C TRP A 179 -2.00 -15.76 -0.64
N GLY A 180 -0.82 -16.13 -1.11
CA GLY A 180 -0.40 -16.07 -2.49
C GLY A 180 1.11 -16.06 -2.54
N ASP A 181 1.70 -16.02 -3.74
CA ASP A 181 3.15 -15.90 -3.89
C ASP A 181 3.54 -14.40 -3.87
N ASP A 182 3.66 -13.81 -2.67
CA ASP A 182 3.67 -12.35 -2.47
C ASP A 182 5.04 -11.67 -2.69
N LEU A 183 5.05 -10.37 -2.97
CA LEU A 183 6.24 -9.49 -3.03
C LEU A 183 6.16 -8.37 -1.99
N LEU A 184 6.98 -8.44 -0.94
CA LEU A 184 7.05 -7.40 0.10
C LEU A 184 8.37 -6.62 -0.01
N ILE A 185 8.29 -5.29 0.05
CA ILE A 185 9.44 -4.38 -0.01
C ILE A 185 9.30 -3.31 1.08
N GLY A 186 10.17 -3.33 2.09
CA GLY A 186 10.27 -2.26 3.09
C GLY A 186 10.94 -0.96 2.58
N PRO A 187 12.17 -1.01 2.02
CA PRO A 187 13.08 0.14 2.10
C PRO A 187 13.03 1.20 0.97
N GLU A 188 13.01 2.49 1.34
CA GLU A 188 14.09 3.45 1.00
C GLU A 188 14.64 4.20 2.25
N PRO A 189 15.74 3.72 2.89
CA PRO A 189 16.30 4.38 4.07
C PRO A 189 17.10 5.66 3.73
N GLU A 190 16.45 6.82 3.81
CA GLU A 190 17.13 8.14 3.85
C GLU A 190 17.69 8.44 5.27
N GLY A 191 18.73 7.73 5.73
CA GLY A 191 19.44 8.15 6.96
C GLY A 191 20.29 7.10 7.68
N GLU A 192 20.86 7.52 8.83
CA GLU A 192 21.58 6.65 9.78
C GLU A 192 20.65 6.02 10.85
N ASP A 193 19.45 6.57 11.05
CA ASP A 193 18.34 5.89 11.72
C ASP A 193 17.44 5.30 10.62
N ALA A 194 17.82 4.13 10.10
CA ALA A 194 16.90 3.33 9.30
C ALA A 194 15.74 2.90 10.21
N ALA A 195 14.52 3.23 9.79
CA ALA A 195 13.30 2.76 10.39
C ALA A 195 13.24 1.22 10.31
N ARG A 196 12.51 0.58 11.24
CA ARG A 196 12.41 -0.88 11.32
C ARG A 196 11.06 -1.37 10.85
N ASP A 197 11.05 -1.91 9.65
CA ASP A 197 9.85 -2.49 9.09
C ASP A 197 9.55 -3.87 9.70
N TYR A 198 8.28 -4.24 9.77
CA TYR A 198 7.82 -5.59 10.05
C TYR A 198 7.20 -6.18 8.79
N LEU A 199 7.85 -7.19 8.20
CA LEU A 199 7.43 -7.84 6.97
C LEU A 199 6.99 -9.28 7.28
N ASN A 200 5.81 -9.68 6.80
CA ASN A 200 5.25 -11.01 6.97
C ASN A 200 4.69 -11.50 5.63
N GLY A 201 5.33 -12.48 5.00
CA GLY A 201 4.85 -13.05 3.73
C GLY A 201 3.50 -13.74 3.94
N GLY A 202 3.51 -14.89 4.61
CA GLY A 202 2.30 -15.51 5.15
C GLY A 202 2.12 -16.96 4.69
N HIS A 203 1.38 -17.17 3.60
CA HIS A 203 1.10 -18.49 3.01
C HIS A 203 1.31 -18.48 1.49
N GLY A 204 2.49 -18.91 1.04
CA GLY A 204 2.83 -19.05 -0.37
C GLY A 204 4.34 -19.03 -0.56
N ALA A 205 4.83 -18.85 -1.78
CA ALA A 205 6.27 -18.78 -2.06
C ALA A 205 6.74 -17.32 -2.18
N ASP A 206 6.96 -16.68 -1.03
CA ASP A 206 7.06 -15.22 -0.94
C ASP A 206 8.44 -14.68 -1.31
N THR A 207 8.50 -13.45 -1.79
CA THR A 207 9.75 -12.69 -2.02
C THR A 207 9.76 -11.44 -1.16
N ILE A 208 10.66 -11.40 -0.18
CA ILE A 208 10.72 -10.32 0.81
C ILE A 208 12.05 -9.56 0.67
N VAL A 209 11.98 -8.27 0.37
CA VAL A 209 13.13 -7.35 0.29
C VAL A 209 13.15 -6.48 1.54
N ALA A 210 14.11 -6.75 2.43
CA ALA A 210 14.22 -6.11 3.74
C ALA A 210 15.51 -5.29 3.86
N GLY A 211 15.41 -4.12 4.49
CA GLY A 211 16.49 -3.24 4.87
C GLY A 211 17.25 -3.66 6.14
N PRO A 212 18.13 -2.78 6.66
CA PRO A 212 18.89 -3.06 7.87
C PRO A 212 18.11 -2.72 9.14
N GLY A 213 17.76 -3.75 9.91
CA GLY A 213 17.12 -3.63 11.21
C GLY A 213 15.69 -4.15 11.26
N ASP A 214 15.08 -4.35 10.09
CA ASP A 214 13.75 -4.92 9.86
C ASP A 214 13.57 -6.27 10.54
N ILE A 215 12.31 -6.65 10.77
CA ILE A 215 11.90 -7.94 11.28
C ILE A 215 11.09 -8.64 10.19
N VAL A 216 11.66 -9.71 9.62
CA VAL A 216 11.00 -10.53 8.60
C VAL A 216 10.47 -11.80 9.25
N THR A 217 9.21 -12.14 8.96
CA THR A 217 8.67 -13.50 9.10
C THR A 217 8.42 -14.00 7.68
N ALA A 218 9.02 -15.13 7.30
CA ALA A 218 8.85 -15.68 5.95
C ALA A 218 7.41 -16.21 5.79
N GLY A 219 7.13 -17.41 6.29
CA GLY A 219 5.77 -17.92 6.39
C GLY A 219 5.68 -19.43 6.20
N GLU A 220 4.56 -19.89 5.64
CA GLU A 220 4.40 -21.24 5.13
C GLU A 220 4.67 -21.30 3.63
N GLY A 221 5.89 -21.67 3.23
CA GLY A 221 6.15 -22.01 1.83
C GLY A 221 7.59 -22.28 1.44
N ALA A 222 8.09 -21.52 0.47
CA ALA A 222 9.39 -21.75 -0.16
C ALA A 222 10.03 -20.41 -0.51
N ASP A 223 10.40 -19.68 0.53
CA ASP A 223 10.47 -18.23 0.50
C ASP A 223 11.85 -17.72 0.12
N LEU A 224 11.89 -16.51 -0.44
CA LEU A 224 13.09 -15.79 -0.84
C LEU A 224 13.20 -14.49 -0.03
N VAL A 225 14.06 -14.50 1.00
CA VAL A 225 14.37 -13.28 1.74
C VAL A 225 15.66 -12.65 1.21
N ALA A 226 15.54 -11.46 0.62
CA ALA A 226 16.61 -10.60 0.15
C ALA A 226 16.91 -9.50 1.19
N ALA A 227 17.83 -9.75 2.11
CA ALA A 227 18.22 -8.77 3.13
C ALA A 227 19.35 -7.86 2.62
N ALA A 228 19.14 -6.54 2.62
CA ALA A 228 20.11 -5.53 2.17
C ALA A 228 20.88 -4.90 3.34
N GLY A 229 22.19 -5.18 3.45
CA GLY A 229 23.10 -4.61 4.45
C GLY A 229 23.91 -3.42 3.94
N TRP A 230 23.60 -2.21 4.42
CA TRP A 230 24.27 -0.98 3.98
C TRP A 230 25.41 -0.55 4.93
N GLY A 231 26.56 -1.22 4.79
CA GLY A 231 27.82 -0.83 5.44
C GLY A 231 28.20 -1.63 6.69
N ALA A 232 29.37 -1.31 7.25
CA ALA A 232 30.07 -2.17 8.22
C ALA A 232 29.55 -2.14 9.67
N GLU A 233 28.52 -1.33 9.97
CA GLU A 233 27.94 -1.20 11.33
C GLU A 233 26.41 -1.42 11.36
N SER A 234 25.76 -1.70 10.22
CA SER A 234 24.31 -1.96 10.15
C SER A 234 23.99 -3.44 10.41
N VAL A 235 23.05 -3.72 11.31
CA VAL A 235 22.49 -5.07 11.49
C VAL A 235 21.60 -5.37 10.28
N ALA A 236 21.81 -6.51 9.60
CA ALA A 236 20.91 -6.97 8.54
C ALA A 236 19.52 -7.36 9.11
N ALA A 237 18.51 -7.50 8.25
CA ALA A 237 17.17 -7.91 8.66
C ALA A 237 17.16 -9.16 9.56
N GLN A 238 16.34 -9.13 10.62
CA GLN A 238 16.11 -10.26 11.51
C GLN A 238 15.04 -11.17 10.92
N VAL A 239 15.46 -12.30 10.32
CA VAL A 239 14.54 -13.32 9.78
C VAL A 239 14.09 -14.29 10.87
N LEU A 240 12.78 -14.50 10.96
CA LEU A 240 12.06 -15.42 11.83
C LEU A 240 11.34 -16.48 10.99
N ASP A 241 11.05 -17.62 11.62
CA ASP A 241 10.26 -18.74 11.05
C ASP A 241 10.76 -19.36 9.73
N PHE A 242 12.08 -19.31 9.50
CA PHE A 242 12.72 -19.81 8.27
C PHE A 242 12.89 -21.35 8.27
N ASP A 243 12.23 -22.07 7.33
CA ASP A 243 12.51 -23.48 7.05
C ASP A 243 13.62 -23.62 6.00
N ALA A 244 14.83 -23.86 6.51
CA ALA A 244 16.05 -24.16 5.76
C ALA A 244 15.97 -25.32 4.73
N ALA A 245 14.88 -26.09 4.69
CA ALA A 245 14.63 -27.11 3.67
C ALA A 245 13.90 -26.59 2.42
N GLU A 246 13.12 -25.52 2.56
CA GLU A 246 12.23 -24.97 1.51
C GLU A 246 12.68 -23.54 1.12
N ASP A 247 13.12 -22.74 2.09
CA ASP A 247 13.46 -21.32 1.94
C ASP A 247 14.92 -21.02 1.54
N MET A 248 15.15 -19.78 1.13
CA MET A 248 16.44 -19.25 0.69
C MET A 248 16.66 -17.81 1.17
N ILE A 249 17.84 -17.55 1.73
CA ILE A 249 18.29 -16.18 2.04
C ILE A 249 19.34 -15.76 1.00
N VAL A 250 19.08 -14.64 0.35
CA VAL A 250 20.06 -13.91 -0.45
C VAL A 250 20.44 -12.68 0.34
N VAL A 251 21.73 -12.43 0.54
CA VAL A 251 22.17 -11.18 1.16
C VAL A 251 22.63 -10.24 0.07
N LEU A 252 22.08 -9.02 0.09
CA LEU A 252 22.49 -7.86 -0.68
C LEU A 252 23.24 -6.90 0.28
N TYR A 253 24.22 -6.12 -0.17
CA TYR A 253 25.31 -5.68 0.72
C TYR A 253 26.29 -4.66 0.06
N ASP A 254 27.35 -4.11 0.71
CA ASP A 254 28.40 -3.22 0.09
C ASP A 254 29.83 -3.82 -0.02
N ASP A 255 30.58 -3.46 -1.07
CA ASP A 255 32.04 -3.61 -1.15
C ASP A 255 32.78 -2.36 -1.71
N SER A 256 32.07 -1.31 -2.12
CA SER A 256 32.64 -0.08 -2.66
C SER A 256 33.54 0.67 -1.66
N ALA A 257 33.32 0.45 -0.36
CA ALA A 257 34.17 0.94 0.73
C ALA A 257 35.46 0.13 0.97
N GLY A 258 35.53 -1.13 0.51
CA GLY A 258 36.73 -1.97 0.54
C GLY A 258 37.11 -2.60 1.89
N ASP A 259 36.32 -2.42 2.95
CA ASP A 259 36.51 -3.08 4.24
C ASP A 259 35.51 -4.24 4.42
N MET A 260 36.01 -5.46 4.29
CA MET A 260 35.24 -6.70 4.47
C MET A 260 35.11 -7.06 5.96
N PRO A 261 33.91 -7.40 6.49
CA PRO A 261 33.79 -7.96 7.83
C PRO A 261 34.55 -9.31 7.91
N PRO A 262 35.35 -9.54 8.97
CA PRO A 262 36.35 -10.62 8.99
C PRO A 262 35.78 -12.04 9.15
N GLU A 263 34.49 -12.18 9.45
CA GLU A 263 33.88 -13.49 9.78
C GLU A 263 33.44 -14.28 8.54
N LEU A 264 33.39 -13.64 7.37
CA LEU A 264 32.94 -14.21 6.10
C LEU A 264 34.08 -14.79 5.23
N ALA A 265 35.31 -14.80 5.74
CA ALA A 265 36.50 -15.13 4.97
C ALA A 265 36.70 -16.65 4.75
N LEU A 266 35.81 -17.29 3.97
CA LEU A 266 35.94 -18.68 3.54
C LEU A 266 36.06 -18.79 2.01
N GLU A 267 37.31 -19.00 1.58
CA GLU A 267 37.79 -19.47 0.27
C GLU A 267 37.06 -18.94 -0.99
N ARG A 268 37.58 -17.82 -1.54
CA ARG A 268 37.45 -17.53 -2.98
C ARG A 268 37.99 -18.73 -3.77
N ASP A 269 37.18 -19.29 -4.67
CA ASP A 269 37.73 -19.88 -5.90
C ASP A 269 37.97 -18.71 -6.88
N ASP A 270 39.10 -18.70 -7.59
CA ASP A 270 39.64 -17.47 -8.19
C ASP A 270 38.89 -16.98 -9.46
N ASP A 271 37.83 -17.67 -9.90
CA ASP A 271 37.15 -17.47 -11.18
C ASP A 271 35.59 -17.29 -11.11
N ASP A 272 34.93 -17.35 -9.94
CA ASP A 272 33.45 -17.25 -9.82
C ASP A 272 32.96 -16.07 -8.94
N ASP A 273 32.16 -15.15 -9.50
CA ASP A 273 31.57 -13.97 -8.83
C ASP A 273 30.35 -14.32 -7.94
N THR A 274 30.18 -15.58 -7.54
CA THR A 274 28.99 -16.08 -6.81
C THR A 274 29.38 -17.10 -5.75
N LEU A 275 29.16 -16.77 -4.48
CA LEU A 275 29.47 -17.64 -3.34
C LEU A 275 28.18 -18.23 -2.76
N MET A 276 27.84 -19.45 -3.19
CA MET A 276 26.73 -20.20 -2.60
C MET A 276 27.24 -21.01 -1.40
N HIS A 277 26.92 -20.58 -0.18
CA HIS A 277 27.25 -21.32 1.03
C HIS A 277 26.02 -22.07 1.54
N VAL A 278 26.11 -23.40 1.59
CA VAL A 278 25.12 -24.23 2.26
C VAL A 278 25.50 -24.31 3.74
N LEU A 279 24.62 -23.86 4.64
CA LEU A 279 24.82 -23.94 6.08
C LEU A 279 24.64 -25.38 6.58
N ALA A 280 25.07 -25.65 7.82
CA ALA A 280 25.15 -27.01 8.36
C ALA A 280 23.78 -27.63 8.75
N ASP A 281 22.74 -26.82 8.75
CA ASP A 281 21.33 -27.16 8.97
C ASP A 281 20.58 -27.48 7.66
N GLY A 282 21.00 -26.89 6.54
CA GLY A 282 20.40 -27.07 5.21
C GLY A 282 20.28 -25.77 4.42
N ALA A 283 20.28 -24.63 5.12
CA ALA A 283 19.95 -23.33 4.56
C ALA A 283 20.91 -22.94 3.43
N ARG A 284 20.37 -22.31 2.39
CA ARG A 284 21.14 -21.85 1.24
C ARG A 284 21.30 -20.35 1.31
N VAL A 285 22.51 -19.91 1.66
CA VAL A 285 22.90 -18.50 1.60
C VAL A 285 23.59 -18.25 0.27
N MET A 286 23.04 -17.35 -0.55
CA MET A 286 23.68 -16.89 -1.77
C MET A 286 24.28 -15.50 -1.56
N ALA A 287 25.60 -15.44 -1.58
CA ALA A 287 26.38 -14.21 -1.56
C ALA A 287 26.73 -13.84 -3.00
N VAL A 288 26.10 -12.79 -3.56
CA VAL A 288 26.31 -12.33 -4.94
C VAL A 288 27.19 -11.08 -4.93
N SER A 289 28.41 -11.13 -5.45
CA SER A 289 29.26 -9.92 -5.50
C SER A 289 29.11 -9.15 -6.82
N GLY A 290 28.45 -8.00 -6.76
CA GLY A 290 28.40 -6.99 -7.81
C GLY A 290 29.35 -5.86 -7.45
N GLY A 291 30.63 -6.00 -7.83
CA GLY A 291 31.72 -5.16 -7.33
C GLY A 291 31.49 -3.64 -7.42
N ALA A 292 32.04 -2.93 -6.44
CA ALA A 292 31.45 -1.73 -5.84
C ALA A 292 30.08 -2.03 -5.20
N GLY A 293 30.04 -3.12 -4.43
CA GLY A 293 28.87 -3.72 -3.81
C GLY A 293 29.21 -5.09 -3.23
N LEU A 294 28.49 -5.44 -2.15
CA LEU A 294 28.20 -6.79 -1.65
C LEU A 294 29.27 -7.50 -0.71
N MET A 295 29.21 -7.31 0.65
CA MET A 295 29.87 -8.11 1.75
C MET A 295 29.09 -8.35 3.09
N LEU A 296 29.14 -9.57 3.66
CA LEU A 296 28.14 -10.20 4.59
C LEU A 296 28.62 -10.32 6.05
N GLY A 297 27.77 -10.00 7.03
CA GLY A 297 28.03 -10.20 8.46
C GLY A 297 26.74 -10.15 9.30
N ASP A 298 26.76 -10.80 10.46
CA ASP A 298 25.75 -10.75 11.53
C ASP A 298 24.28 -11.07 11.16
N ILE A 299 24.04 -12.25 10.55
CA ILE A 299 22.71 -12.90 10.61
C ILE A 299 22.63 -13.75 11.88
N GLN A 300 21.79 -13.36 12.84
CA GLN A 300 21.47 -14.18 14.01
C GLN A 300 20.22 -15.03 13.74
N LEU A 301 20.41 -16.23 13.18
CA LEU A 301 19.33 -17.22 13.05
C LEU A 301 18.79 -17.61 14.43
N VAL A 302 17.50 -17.34 14.69
CA VAL A 302 16.79 -17.76 15.91
C VAL A 302 15.88 -18.93 15.56
N PRO A 303 16.31 -20.19 15.71
CA PRO A 303 15.46 -21.34 15.40
C PRO A 303 14.27 -21.44 16.36
N GLU A 304 13.10 -21.74 15.80
CA GLU A 304 11.76 -21.84 16.42
C GLU A 304 11.71 -22.50 17.82
N SER A 305 12.61 -23.46 18.07
CA SER A 305 12.71 -24.27 19.30
C SER A 305 12.96 -23.52 20.63
N ALA A 306 13.02 -22.18 20.63
CA ALA A 306 13.35 -21.35 21.79
C ALA A 306 12.15 -20.76 22.56
N SER A 307 10.90 -20.99 22.12
CA SER A 307 9.66 -20.46 22.73
C SER A 307 9.25 -21.11 24.06
N GLY A 308 10.22 -21.52 24.89
CA GLY A 308 9.99 -22.29 26.10
C GLY A 308 11.00 -22.12 27.22
N LEU A 309 11.03 -20.95 27.89
CA LEU A 309 11.26 -20.78 29.34
C LEU A 309 11.26 -19.29 29.78
N LEU A 310 10.09 -18.75 30.13
CA LEU A 310 10.01 -17.70 31.15
C LEU A 310 9.76 -18.37 32.50
N GLY A 311 10.67 -18.15 33.45
CA GLY A 311 10.60 -18.63 34.84
C GLY A 311 10.85 -17.51 35.84
#